data_AF-A0A7C6WAZ3-F1
#
_entry.id   AF-A0A7C6WAZ3-F1
#
_cell.length_a   1.000
_cell.length_b   1.000
_cell.length_c   1.000
_cell.angle_alpha   90.00
_cell.angle_beta   90.00
_cell.angle_gamma   90.00
#
_symmetry.space_group_name_H-M   'P 1'
#
loop_
_entity.id
_entity.type
_entity.pdbx_description
1 polymer ?
#
loop_
_entity_poly.entity_id
_entity_poly.type
_entity_poly.pdbx_seq_one_letter_code
_entity_poly.pdbx_strand_id
1 'polypeptide(L)'
;MQAREQDRDLLVAILEQAVNEVDVGIHVVDQKGCTLIYNKAMAYQEGLDQEQVLGRPLLEVFPDLNHDSSTLLQVLARREPIREQEQTYMNIRGDRITAINTTIPLYVKGKFVGALEMARDITKIRNLAERVVALQQRLWQSKHNGRQTSPAIYTFHDIVGKSPLMQAVLQMAAKAAQTDSTILLYGETGTGKELVAQSIHNASPRKKEPFIAQNCAALPKSLLEGILFGTTRGAFTGAVDRAGLFEQASGGTLLLDEINTLSWEMQAKLLRVLQEKRVRRLGGHKETGINTRIIATLSVDPQQAIADGALREDLYYRLNVVSMRLPPLRERKEDIPLLVSAFLAKYNKHLGRNVKRVAPAVWQMFWNYQWPGNVRQLEHAIEGALNIIGEEEELNISHLPSTLQQNVGETAPRQEETLPAMISRVEKEMIQTALTATGNNISQAAQRLGIKRQALQYKIKKYNLQLE
;
A
#
# COMPACT_ATOMS: atom_id res chain seq x y z
N MET A 1 40.55 6.01 -32.62
CA MET A 1 40.61 6.55 -31.23
C MET A 1 39.73 7.78 -31.11
N GLN A 2 39.93 8.81 -31.94
CA GLN A 2 39.14 10.06 -31.95
C GLN A 2 37.62 9.88 -32.05
N ALA A 3 37.11 8.96 -32.89
CA ALA A 3 35.65 8.71 -32.99
C ALA A 3 35.03 8.16 -31.69
N ARG A 4 35.73 7.28 -30.97
CA ARG A 4 35.25 6.73 -29.68
C ARG A 4 35.33 7.76 -28.54
N GLU A 5 36.17 8.79 -28.70
CA GLU A 5 36.33 9.87 -27.75
C GLU A 5 35.22 10.90 -27.93
N GLN A 6 34.90 11.25 -29.19
CA GLN A 6 33.73 12.07 -29.54
C GLN A 6 32.40 11.44 -29.10
N ASP A 7 32.23 10.12 -29.28
CA ASP A 7 31.03 9.41 -28.82
C ASP A 7 30.87 9.45 -27.29
N ARG A 8 32.00 9.45 -26.56
CA ARG A 8 32.02 9.52 -25.10
C ARG A 8 31.70 10.92 -24.61
N ASP A 9 32.25 11.95 -25.24
CA ASP A 9 31.98 13.35 -24.89
C ASP A 9 30.50 13.70 -25.16
N LEU A 10 29.94 13.19 -26.26
CA LEU A 10 28.52 13.32 -26.55
C LEU A 10 27.66 12.63 -25.48
N LEU A 11 28.02 11.41 -25.08
CA LEU A 11 27.29 10.69 -24.03
C LEU A 11 27.35 11.42 -22.68
N VAL A 12 28.51 11.98 -22.31
CA VAL A 12 28.66 12.78 -21.08
C VAL A 12 27.75 14.01 -21.15
N ALA A 13 27.73 14.74 -22.27
CA ALA A 13 26.87 15.90 -22.45
C ALA A 13 25.37 15.56 -22.34
N ILE A 14 24.94 14.42 -22.91
CA ILE A 14 23.55 13.94 -22.79
C ILE A 14 23.21 13.61 -21.33
N LEU A 15 24.12 12.92 -20.62
CA LEU A 15 23.91 12.57 -19.21
C LEU A 15 23.88 13.81 -18.32
N GLU A 16 24.73 14.81 -18.58
CA GLU A 16 24.70 16.09 -17.87
C GLU A 16 23.37 16.83 -18.08
N GLN A 17 22.83 16.82 -19.31
CA GLN A 17 21.50 17.38 -19.55
C GLN A 17 20.42 16.61 -18.80
N ALA A 18 20.40 15.28 -18.91
CA ALA A 18 19.41 14.45 -18.24
C ALA A 18 19.43 14.64 -16.70
N VAL A 19 20.63 14.72 -16.10
CA VAL A 19 20.82 14.97 -14.67
C VAL A 19 20.32 16.35 -14.24
N ASN A 20 20.33 17.35 -15.13
CA ASN A 20 19.84 18.69 -14.81
C ASN A 20 18.32 18.87 -14.97
N GLU A 21 17.65 17.99 -15.72
CA GLU A 21 16.20 18.06 -15.96
C GLU A 21 15.37 17.24 -14.96
N VAL A 22 16.01 16.42 -14.11
CA VAL A 22 15.30 15.68 -13.06
C VAL A 22 14.95 16.57 -11.87
N ASP A 23 13.74 16.42 -11.33
CA ASP A 23 13.24 17.12 -10.13
C ASP A 23 13.77 16.49 -8.82
N VAL A 24 15.03 16.04 -8.84
CA VAL A 24 15.74 15.44 -7.72
C VAL A 24 17.12 16.08 -7.67
N GLY A 25 17.51 16.61 -6.51
CA GLY A 25 18.83 17.16 -6.28
C GLY A 25 19.88 16.06 -6.40
N ILE A 26 20.92 16.28 -7.21
CA ILE A 26 22.03 15.35 -7.40
C ILE A 26 23.32 16.07 -7.00
N HIS A 27 24.01 15.49 -6.01
CA HIS A 27 25.32 15.95 -5.54
C HIS A 27 26.28 14.77 -5.52
N VAL A 28 27.37 14.86 -6.29
CA VAL A 28 28.43 13.86 -6.32
C VAL A 28 29.71 14.49 -5.79
N VAL A 29 30.40 13.76 -4.91
CA VAL A 29 31.71 14.13 -4.39
C VAL A 29 32.74 13.04 -4.68
N ASP A 30 34.00 13.43 -4.84
CA ASP A 30 35.11 12.49 -4.96
C ASP A 30 35.52 11.88 -3.61
N GLN A 31 36.56 11.03 -3.60
CA GLN A 31 37.09 10.42 -2.37
C GLN A 31 37.60 11.43 -1.33
N LYS A 32 37.96 12.65 -1.75
CA LYS A 32 38.45 13.72 -0.88
C LYS A 32 37.31 14.63 -0.40
N GLY A 33 36.08 14.38 -0.84
CA GLY A 33 34.92 15.21 -0.52
C GLY A 33 34.81 16.47 -1.38
N CYS A 34 35.52 16.55 -2.52
CA CYS A 34 35.38 17.65 -3.47
C CYS A 34 34.19 17.40 -4.41
N THR A 35 33.38 18.42 -4.65
CA THR A 35 32.18 18.31 -5.49
C THR A 35 32.54 18.11 -6.96
N LEU A 36 32.04 17.03 -7.55
CA LEU A 36 32.20 16.68 -8.97
C LEU A 36 30.96 17.02 -9.81
N ILE A 37 29.77 16.75 -9.28
CA ILE A 37 28.50 17.01 -9.96
C ILE A 37 27.56 17.68 -8.98
N TYR A 38 26.88 18.72 -9.43
CA TYR A 38 25.90 19.45 -8.65
C TYR A 38 24.82 19.96 -9.59
N ASN A 39 23.64 19.33 -9.61
CA ASN A 39 22.63 19.62 -10.63
C ASN A 39 21.75 20.86 -10.30
N LYS A 40 20.96 21.30 -11.28
CA LYS A 40 20.08 22.48 -11.13
C LYS A 40 19.07 22.33 -9.98
N ALA A 41 18.53 21.14 -9.78
CA ALA A 41 17.59 20.88 -8.69
C ALA A 41 18.25 21.09 -7.31
N MET A 42 19.47 20.59 -7.11
CA MET A 42 20.23 20.77 -5.87
C MET A 42 20.61 22.24 -5.66
N ALA A 43 21.05 22.92 -6.71
CA ALA A 43 21.31 24.36 -6.72
C ALA A 43 20.08 25.18 -6.31
N TYR A 44 18.92 24.87 -6.87
CA TYR A 44 17.67 25.51 -6.51
C TYR A 44 17.27 25.25 -5.04
N GLN A 45 17.38 24.01 -4.58
CA GLN A 45 17.07 23.60 -3.19
C GLN A 45 17.95 24.35 -2.19
N GLU A 46 19.26 24.38 -2.40
CA GLU A 46 20.22 25.04 -1.51
C GLU A 46 20.28 26.56 -1.68
N GLY A 47 19.84 27.08 -2.83
CA GLY A 47 19.97 28.49 -3.18
C GLY A 47 21.39 28.93 -3.50
N LEU A 48 22.21 27.99 -3.96
CA LEU A 48 23.57 28.19 -4.46
C LEU A 48 23.59 28.08 -5.98
N ASP A 49 24.51 28.78 -6.63
CA ASP A 49 24.82 28.54 -8.05
C ASP A 49 25.77 27.35 -8.18
N GLN A 50 25.63 26.55 -9.25
CA GLN A 50 26.48 25.38 -9.48
C GLN A 50 27.98 25.73 -9.46
N GLU A 51 28.33 26.87 -10.06
CA GLU A 51 29.71 27.38 -10.15
C GLU A 51 30.35 27.69 -8.79
N GLN A 52 29.52 27.98 -7.77
CA GLN A 52 29.99 28.25 -6.41
C GLN A 52 30.41 26.98 -5.67
N VAL A 53 29.92 25.82 -6.11
CA VAL A 53 30.05 24.54 -5.41
C VAL A 53 31.00 23.59 -6.13
N LEU A 54 30.97 23.57 -7.46
CA LEU A 54 31.77 22.67 -8.28
C LEU A 54 33.27 22.82 -8.00
N GLY A 55 33.95 21.69 -7.81
CA GLY A 55 35.38 21.61 -7.51
C GLY A 55 35.77 21.99 -6.07
N ARG A 56 34.84 22.46 -5.24
CA ARG A 56 35.12 22.85 -3.85
C ARG A 56 34.89 21.70 -2.86
N PRO A 57 35.64 21.65 -1.74
CA PRO A 57 35.37 20.74 -0.64
C PRO A 57 33.97 20.96 -0.05
N LEU A 58 33.27 19.87 0.26
CA LEU A 58 31.91 19.90 0.80
C LEU A 58 31.80 20.78 2.06
N LEU A 59 32.73 20.64 2.99
CA LEU A 59 32.74 21.37 4.27
C LEU A 59 33.06 22.87 4.13
N GLU A 60 33.65 23.29 3.00
CA GLU A 60 33.90 24.71 2.73
C GLU A 60 32.62 25.41 2.28
N VAL A 61 31.82 24.73 1.45
CA VAL A 61 30.55 25.24 0.94
C VAL A 61 29.45 25.14 2.02
N PHE A 62 29.47 24.06 2.80
CA PHE A 62 28.49 23.77 3.83
C PHE A 62 29.16 23.60 5.21
N PRO A 63 29.55 24.69 5.87
CA PRO A 63 30.32 24.65 7.13
C PRO A 63 29.54 24.08 8.32
N ASP A 64 28.21 24.06 8.23
CA ASP A 64 27.33 23.48 9.27
C ASP A 64 27.28 21.94 9.21
N LEU A 65 27.83 21.34 8.16
CA LEU A 65 27.92 19.89 8.03
C LEU A 65 29.16 19.33 8.74
N ASN A 66 29.05 18.10 9.22
CA ASN A 66 30.15 17.34 9.78
C ASN A 66 29.98 15.85 9.45
N HIS A 67 30.92 15.01 9.91
CA HIS A 67 30.89 13.57 9.64
C HIS A 67 29.68 12.84 10.20
N ASP A 68 28.97 13.41 11.16
CA ASP A 68 27.76 12.85 11.75
C ASP A 68 26.47 13.40 11.13
N SER A 69 26.49 14.61 10.56
CA SER A 69 25.31 15.24 9.94
C SER A 69 25.24 15.06 8.42
N SER A 70 26.37 14.88 7.74
CA SER A 70 26.41 14.70 6.28
C SER A 70 26.38 13.24 5.87
N THR A 71 25.33 12.84 5.15
CA THR A 71 25.20 11.52 4.53
C THR A 71 26.33 11.25 3.53
N LEU A 72 26.74 12.24 2.73
CA LEU A 72 27.92 12.13 1.86
C LEU A 72 29.19 11.76 2.64
N LEU A 73 29.49 12.44 3.73
CA LEU A 73 30.69 12.15 4.54
C LEU A 73 30.62 10.79 5.23
N GLN A 74 29.44 10.38 5.71
CA GLN A 74 29.23 9.06 6.30
C GLN A 74 29.45 7.94 5.28
N VAL A 75 28.89 8.08 4.07
CA VAL A 75 29.07 7.10 2.99
C VAL A 75 30.52 7.08 2.49
N LEU A 76 31.20 8.22 2.40
CA LEU A 76 32.62 8.27 2.08
C LEU A 76 33.47 7.48 3.08
N ALA A 77 33.16 7.58 4.38
CA ALA A 77 33.90 6.88 5.44
C ALA A 77 33.57 5.39 5.52
N ARG A 78 32.28 5.03 5.52
CA ARG A 78 31.82 3.66 5.77
C ARG A 78 31.69 2.81 4.51
N ARG A 79 31.50 3.45 3.35
CA ARG A 79 31.23 2.81 2.06
C ARG A 79 29.95 1.96 2.05
N GLU A 80 29.05 2.24 2.98
CA GLU A 80 27.72 1.62 3.04
C GLU A 80 26.69 2.62 2.50
N PRO A 81 25.69 2.17 1.73
CA PRO A 81 24.65 3.05 1.24
C PRO A 81 23.72 3.48 2.38
N ILE A 82 23.35 4.76 2.38
CA ILE A 82 22.31 5.31 3.24
C ILE A 82 21.10 5.59 2.35
N ARG A 83 19.93 5.03 2.68
CA ARG A 83 18.75 5.12 1.83
C ARG A 83 17.58 5.75 2.56
N GLU A 84 16.84 6.58 1.84
CA GLU A 84 15.59 7.21 2.29
C GLU A 84 15.69 7.90 3.67
N GLN A 85 16.83 8.54 3.96
CA GLN A 85 17.02 9.27 5.20
C GLN A 85 16.39 10.66 5.09
N GLU A 86 15.40 10.95 5.94
CA GLU A 86 14.86 12.29 6.06
C GLU A 86 15.85 13.20 6.80
N GLN A 87 16.14 14.36 6.21
CA GLN A 87 16.95 15.40 6.80
C GLN A 87 16.22 16.73 6.71
N THR A 88 16.33 17.54 7.76
CA THR A 88 15.80 18.92 7.78
C THR A 88 16.92 19.84 8.19
N TYR A 89 17.18 20.85 7.37
CA TYR A 89 18.23 21.83 7.58
C TYR A 89 17.79 23.21 7.09
N MET A 90 18.62 24.21 7.36
CA MET A 90 18.47 25.55 6.83
C MET A 90 19.42 25.68 5.66
N ASN A 91 18.92 26.09 4.49
CA ASN A 91 19.80 26.43 3.39
C ASN A 91 20.45 27.80 3.63
N ILE A 92 21.38 28.19 2.78
CA ILE A 92 22.08 29.48 2.89
C ILE A 92 21.17 30.71 2.70
N ARG A 93 19.99 30.57 2.09
CA ARG A 93 18.99 31.64 2.02
C ARG A 93 18.20 31.81 3.33
N GLY A 94 18.42 30.92 4.30
CA GLY A 94 17.61 30.87 5.52
C GLY A 94 16.25 30.22 5.30
N ASP A 95 16.02 29.55 4.16
CA ASP A 95 14.85 28.72 3.97
C ASP A 95 15.03 27.37 4.66
N ARG A 96 13.98 26.89 5.30
CA ARG A 96 13.96 25.55 5.88
C ARG A 96 13.66 24.52 4.80
N ILE A 97 14.61 23.62 4.55
CA ILE A 97 14.47 22.54 3.58
C ILE A 97 14.32 21.20 4.32
N THR A 98 13.36 20.39 3.92
CA THR A 98 13.23 18.97 4.31
C THR A 98 13.42 18.12 3.07
N ALA A 99 14.45 17.29 3.05
CA ALA A 99 14.75 16.40 1.95
C ALA A 99 14.77 14.93 2.40
N ILE A 100 14.36 14.03 1.50
CA ILE A 100 14.62 12.59 1.63
C ILE A 100 15.86 12.28 0.81
N ASN A 101 16.92 11.89 1.51
CA ASN A 101 18.24 11.70 0.93
C ASN A 101 18.54 10.21 0.77
N THR A 102 19.05 9.86 -0.41
CA THR A 102 19.64 8.54 -0.66
C THR A 102 21.05 8.74 -1.18
N THR A 103 22.01 8.24 -0.41
CA THR A 103 23.44 8.43 -0.65
C THR A 103 24.10 7.08 -0.83
N ILE A 104 24.76 6.89 -1.98
CA ILE A 104 25.37 5.63 -2.36
C ILE A 104 26.86 5.80 -2.65
N PRO A 105 27.69 4.79 -2.34
CA PRO A 105 29.09 4.77 -2.74
C PRO A 105 29.20 4.54 -4.26
N LEU A 106 30.08 5.29 -4.92
CA LEU A 106 30.35 5.14 -6.34
C LEU A 106 31.58 4.25 -6.58
N TYR A 107 31.43 3.30 -7.50
CA TYR A 107 32.51 2.40 -7.94
C TYR A 107 32.67 2.44 -9.46
N VAL A 108 33.89 2.66 -9.94
CA VAL A 108 34.23 2.58 -11.36
C VAL A 108 35.28 1.49 -11.53
N LYS A 109 34.96 0.47 -12.34
CA LYS A 109 35.83 -0.71 -12.57
C LYS A 109 36.29 -1.37 -11.25
N GLY A 110 35.39 -1.46 -10.27
CA GLY A 110 35.65 -2.05 -8.95
C GLY A 110 36.44 -1.17 -7.98
N LYS A 111 36.89 0.02 -8.39
CA LYS A 111 37.53 0.99 -7.49
C LYS A 111 36.50 1.98 -6.98
N PHE A 112 36.49 2.19 -5.66
CA PHE A 112 35.72 3.27 -5.04
C PHE A 112 36.19 4.60 -5.60
N VAL A 113 35.30 5.51 -5.98
CA VAL A 113 35.68 6.81 -6.57
C VAL A 113 35.05 8.02 -5.87
N GLY A 114 34.06 7.79 -5.00
CA GLY A 114 33.34 8.88 -4.33
C GLY A 114 31.97 8.46 -3.84
N ALA A 115 31.09 9.42 -3.59
CA ALA A 115 29.71 9.19 -3.18
C ALA A 115 28.76 10.05 -4.01
N LEU A 116 27.55 9.53 -4.25
CA LEU A 116 26.46 10.22 -4.92
C LEU A 116 25.28 10.33 -3.97
N GLU A 117 24.75 11.53 -3.83
CA GLU A 117 23.54 11.83 -3.08
C GLU A 117 22.42 12.24 -4.03
N MET A 118 21.24 11.69 -3.78
CA MET A 118 19.98 12.09 -4.37
C MET A 118 19.09 12.67 -3.28
N ALA A 119 18.77 13.96 -3.38
CA ALA A 119 17.98 14.71 -2.42
C ALA A 119 16.63 15.09 -3.04
N ARG A 120 15.54 14.51 -2.51
CA ARG A 120 14.18 14.90 -2.90
C ARG A 120 13.60 15.88 -1.89
N ASP A 121 13.41 17.13 -2.31
CA ASP A 121 12.74 18.14 -1.49
C ASP A 121 11.25 17.78 -1.28
N ILE A 122 10.87 17.54 -0.03
CA ILE A 122 9.51 17.25 0.40
C ILE A 122 8.93 18.38 1.27
N THR A 123 9.58 19.53 1.35
CA THR A 123 9.22 20.67 2.21
C THR A 123 7.78 21.11 2.00
N LYS A 124 7.36 21.30 0.75
CA LYS A 124 5.98 21.71 0.42
C LYS A 124 4.96 20.66 0.84
N ILE A 125 5.25 19.39 0.55
CA ILE A 125 4.36 18.26 0.90
C ILE A 125 4.22 18.16 2.41
N ARG A 126 5.33 18.24 3.15
CA ARG A 126 5.34 18.25 4.61
C ARG A 126 4.55 19.42 5.18
N ASN A 127 4.83 20.65 4.73
CA ASN A 127 4.13 21.85 5.20
C ASN A 127 2.63 21.79 4.93
N LEU A 128 2.22 21.30 3.75
CA LEU A 128 0.81 21.10 3.42
C LEU A 128 0.18 20.04 4.33
N ALA A 129 0.86 18.92 4.54
CA ALA A 129 0.35 17.87 5.41
C ALA A 129 0.23 18.35 6.87
N GLU A 130 1.23 19.05 7.40
CA GLU A 130 1.19 19.69 8.72
C GLU A 130 0.04 20.72 8.82
N ARG A 131 -0.19 21.54 7.78
CA ARG A 131 -1.32 22.47 7.72
C ARG A 131 -2.67 21.77 7.70
N VAL A 132 -2.83 20.72 6.88
CA VAL A 132 -4.06 19.91 6.83
C VAL A 132 -4.34 19.32 8.20
N VAL A 133 -3.32 18.76 8.82
CA VAL A 133 -3.36 18.16 10.15
C VAL A 133 -3.70 19.20 11.22
N ALA A 134 -3.14 20.42 11.15
CA ALA A 134 -3.46 21.54 12.05
C ALA A 134 -4.87 22.09 11.83
N LEU A 135 -5.33 22.20 10.58
CA LEU A 135 -6.69 22.61 10.23
C LEU A 135 -7.70 21.59 10.71
N GLN A 136 -7.45 20.30 10.49
CA GLN A 136 -8.23 19.22 11.09
C GLN A 136 -8.31 19.44 12.59
N GLN A 137 -7.20 19.63 13.30
CA GLN A 137 -7.21 19.86 14.75
C GLN A 137 -8.03 21.08 15.18
N ARG A 138 -7.96 22.21 14.46
CA ARG A 138 -8.80 23.38 14.73
C ARG A 138 -10.27 23.07 14.51
N LEU A 139 -10.60 22.30 13.46
CA LEU A 139 -11.95 21.80 13.23
C LEU A 139 -12.38 20.84 14.35
N TRP A 140 -11.49 19.97 14.86
CA TRP A 140 -11.73 19.10 16.00
C TRP A 140 -12.01 19.91 17.28
N GLN A 141 -11.19 20.92 17.60
CA GLN A 141 -11.36 21.77 18.78
C GLN A 141 -12.59 22.67 18.68
N SER A 142 -12.88 23.23 17.51
CA SER A 142 -14.10 24.03 17.28
C SER A 142 -15.38 23.19 17.40
N LYS A 143 -15.34 21.93 16.94
CA LYS A 143 -16.43 20.96 17.09
C LYS A 143 -16.56 20.36 18.51
N HIS A 144 -15.61 20.60 19.42
CA HIS A 144 -15.74 20.16 20.83
C HIS A 144 -16.73 21.01 21.65
N ASN A 145 -17.25 22.12 21.10
CA ASN A 145 -18.43 22.79 21.65
C ASN A 145 -19.75 22.11 21.28
N GLY A 146 -19.73 21.02 20.50
CA GLY A 146 -20.92 20.24 20.18
C GLY A 146 -20.58 18.96 19.44
N ARG A 147 -20.42 17.86 20.18
CA ARG A 147 -20.40 16.44 19.74
C ARG A 147 -20.38 16.24 18.22
N GLN A 148 -19.20 16.06 17.63
CA GLN A 148 -19.00 15.23 16.43
C GLN A 148 -17.50 15.03 16.18
N THR A 149 -16.91 14.07 16.91
CA THR A 149 -15.85 13.22 16.36
C THR A 149 -16.44 12.44 15.19
N SER A 150 -15.67 12.02 14.17
CA SER A 150 -16.22 11.14 13.11
C SER A 150 -17.03 10.03 13.77
N PRO A 151 -18.37 10.05 13.67
CA PRO A 151 -19.16 9.10 14.42
C PRO A 151 -18.80 7.72 13.89
N ALA A 152 -18.59 6.76 14.78
CA ALA A 152 -18.68 5.36 14.37
C ALA A 152 -20.10 5.18 13.83
N ILE A 153 -20.25 5.18 12.51
CA ILE A 153 -21.55 5.14 11.84
C ILE A 153 -22.04 3.70 11.70
N TYR A 154 -21.12 2.74 11.67
CA TYR A 154 -21.45 1.34 11.47
C TYR A 154 -21.69 0.61 12.78
N THR A 155 -22.72 -0.21 12.76
CA THR A 155 -23.11 -1.14 13.81
C THR A 155 -23.04 -2.56 13.29
N PHE A 156 -23.16 -3.55 14.18
CA PHE A 156 -23.16 -4.96 13.77
C PHE A 156 -24.29 -5.31 12.80
N HIS A 157 -25.36 -4.51 12.74
CA HIS A 157 -26.47 -4.70 11.80
C HIS A 157 -26.13 -4.27 10.38
N ASP A 158 -25.14 -3.40 10.20
CA ASP A 158 -24.67 -2.95 8.89
C ASP A 158 -23.75 -3.99 8.22
N ILE A 159 -23.31 -5.01 8.98
CA ILE A 159 -22.45 -6.07 8.47
C ILE A 159 -23.31 -7.19 7.89
N VAL A 160 -23.32 -7.29 6.57
CA VAL A 160 -24.08 -8.31 5.84
C VAL A 160 -23.30 -9.61 5.75
N GLY A 161 -23.84 -10.69 6.32
CA GLY A 161 -23.31 -12.05 6.20
C GLY A 161 -24.05 -13.06 7.07
N LYS A 162 -24.21 -14.28 6.58
CA LYS A 162 -24.83 -15.43 7.26
C LYS A 162 -23.88 -16.63 7.43
N SER A 163 -22.67 -16.56 6.87
CA SER A 163 -21.69 -17.64 6.96
C SER A 163 -21.34 -17.93 8.42
N PRO A 164 -21.22 -19.21 8.83
CA PRO A 164 -20.87 -19.57 10.20
C PRO A 164 -19.55 -18.94 10.67
N LEU A 165 -18.57 -18.82 9.76
CA LEU A 165 -17.28 -18.20 10.04
C LEU A 165 -17.44 -16.71 10.38
N MET A 166 -18.18 -15.95 9.58
CA MET A 166 -18.41 -14.54 9.86
C MET A 166 -19.25 -14.34 11.13
N GLN A 167 -20.27 -15.17 11.33
CA GLN A 167 -21.11 -15.11 12.54
C GLN A 167 -20.31 -15.39 13.82
N ALA A 168 -19.37 -16.33 13.80
CA ALA A 168 -18.47 -16.58 14.93
C ALA A 168 -17.61 -15.34 15.26
N VAL A 169 -17.07 -14.65 14.24
CA VAL A 169 -16.32 -13.41 14.41
C VAL A 169 -17.19 -12.31 15.02
N LEU A 170 -18.41 -12.12 14.52
CA LEU A 170 -19.33 -11.09 15.03
C LEU A 170 -19.73 -11.35 16.48
N GLN A 171 -19.97 -12.61 16.86
CA GLN A 171 -20.27 -12.99 18.25
C GLN A 171 -19.08 -12.72 19.17
N MET A 172 -17.86 -13.04 18.73
CA MET A 172 -16.64 -12.74 19.49
C MET A 172 -16.44 -11.24 19.63
N ALA A 173 -16.64 -10.47 18.55
CA ALA A 173 -16.55 -9.02 18.54
C ALA A 173 -17.57 -8.38 19.49
N ALA A 174 -18.82 -8.87 19.52
CA ALA A 174 -19.85 -8.38 20.43
C ALA A 174 -19.50 -8.62 21.91
N LYS A 175 -18.91 -9.79 22.25
CA LYS A 175 -18.40 -10.07 23.60
C LYS A 175 -17.22 -9.17 23.94
N ALA A 176 -16.26 -9.05 23.03
CA ALA A 176 -15.08 -8.21 23.20
C ALA A 176 -15.46 -6.73 23.37
N ALA A 177 -16.54 -6.27 22.75
CA ALA A 177 -17.04 -4.90 22.89
C ALA A 177 -17.33 -4.51 24.36
N GLN A 178 -17.71 -5.47 25.21
CA GLN A 178 -18.02 -5.23 26.63
C GLN A 178 -16.79 -5.06 27.52
N THR A 179 -15.57 -5.33 27.02
CA THR A 179 -14.33 -5.18 27.79
C THR A 179 -13.47 -4.04 27.25
N ASP A 180 -12.53 -3.56 28.07
CA ASP A 180 -11.53 -2.56 27.68
C ASP A 180 -10.24 -3.19 27.12
N SER A 181 -10.27 -4.49 26.81
CA SER A 181 -9.14 -5.21 26.22
C SER A 181 -8.77 -4.67 24.85
N THR A 182 -7.47 -4.73 24.54
CA THR A 182 -6.97 -4.48 23.19
C THR A 182 -7.49 -5.54 22.23
N ILE A 183 -7.89 -5.12 21.03
CA ILE A 183 -8.41 -6.01 20.00
C ILE A 183 -7.52 -5.94 18.77
N LEU A 184 -7.15 -7.11 18.23
CA LEU A 184 -6.46 -7.26 16.97
C LEU A 184 -7.40 -7.86 15.92
N LEU A 185 -7.68 -7.13 14.85
CA LEU A 185 -8.46 -7.59 13.70
C LEU A 185 -7.53 -7.86 12.54
N TYR A 186 -7.44 -9.08 12.05
CA TYR A 186 -6.56 -9.40 10.92
C TYR A 186 -7.30 -10.11 9.81
N GLY A 187 -6.79 -9.98 8.60
CA GLY A 187 -7.38 -10.54 7.40
C GLY A 187 -7.18 -9.63 6.20
N GLU A 188 -7.42 -10.17 5.02
CA GLU A 188 -7.13 -9.49 3.77
C GLU A 188 -7.82 -8.13 3.62
N THR A 189 -7.25 -7.29 2.78
CA THR A 189 -7.83 -6.00 2.43
C THR A 189 -9.23 -6.19 1.82
N GLY A 190 -10.18 -5.34 2.23
CA GLY A 190 -11.56 -5.38 1.73
C GLY A 190 -12.47 -6.41 2.41
N THR A 191 -12.05 -7.03 3.52
CA THR A 191 -12.90 -7.97 4.29
C THR A 191 -13.90 -7.29 5.24
N GLY A 192 -13.73 -6.01 5.54
CA GLY A 192 -14.61 -5.24 6.44
C GLY A 192 -14.08 -4.99 7.85
N LYS A 193 -12.75 -5.04 8.06
CA LYS A 193 -12.11 -4.82 9.37
C LYS A 193 -12.55 -3.52 10.05
N GLU A 194 -12.66 -2.43 9.30
CA GLU A 194 -13.11 -1.13 9.83
C GLU A 194 -14.57 -1.14 10.30
N LEU A 195 -15.48 -1.80 9.56
CA LEU A 195 -16.88 -1.94 9.95
C LEU A 195 -17.01 -2.70 11.28
N VAL A 196 -16.22 -3.78 11.44
CA VAL A 196 -16.16 -4.54 12.69
C VAL A 196 -15.62 -3.68 13.82
N ALA A 197 -14.55 -2.91 13.60
CA ALA A 197 -13.96 -2.02 14.61
C ALA A 197 -14.95 -0.94 15.09
N GLN A 198 -15.65 -0.29 14.15
CA GLN A 198 -16.70 0.68 14.47
C GLN A 198 -17.87 0.04 15.24
N SER A 199 -18.28 -1.15 14.82
CA SER A 199 -19.35 -1.91 15.49
C SER A 199 -18.99 -2.27 16.93
N ILE A 200 -17.73 -2.67 17.18
CA ILE A 200 -17.20 -2.94 18.51
C ILE A 200 -17.29 -1.69 19.39
N HIS A 201 -16.87 -0.53 18.88
CA HIS A 201 -16.98 0.73 19.63
C HIS A 201 -18.44 1.08 19.96
N ASN A 202 -19.34 0.98 18.98
CA ASN A 202 -20.76 1.28 19.15
C ASN A 202 -21.49 0.35 20.12
N ALA A 203 -21.03 -0.90 20.23
CA ALA A 203 -21.54 -1.87 21.19
C ALA A 203 -20.88 -1.78 22.58
N SER A 204 -19.87 -0.92 22.76
CA SER A 204 -19.11 -0.81 24.01
C SER A 204 -19.70 0.23 24.98
N PRO A 205 -19.27 0.22 26.27
CA PRO A 205 -19.57 1.29 27.22
C PRO A 205 -19.11 2.69 26.74
N ARG A 206 -18.12 2.73 25.84
CA ARG A 206 -17.52 3.95 25.28
C ARG A 206 -18.25 4.49 24.04
N LYS A 207 -19.43 3.97 23.67
CA LYS A 207 -20.17 4.36 22.45
C LYS A 207 -20.53 5.85 22.31
N LYS A 208 -20.48 6.63 23.40
CA LYS A 208 -20.72 8.08 23.40
C LYS A 208 -19.42 8.90 23.36
N GLU A 209 -18.29 8.24 23.51
CA GLU A 209 -16.95 8.81 23.55
C GLU A 209 -16.34 8.86 22.15
N PRO A 210 -15.21 9.58 21.95
CA PRO A 210 -14.54 9.66 20.67
C PRO A 210 -14.21 8.30 20.05
N PHE A 211 -14.52 8.14 18.77
CA PHE A 211 -13.92 7.12 17.91
C PHE A 211 -12.99 7.81 16.92
N ILE A 212 -11.70 7.50 16.97
CA ILE A 212 -10.69 8.02 16.05
C ILE A 212 -10.13 6.86 15.26
N ALA A 213 -10.19 6.93 13.94
CA ALA A 213 -9.56 5.96 13.04
C ALA A 213 -8.38 6.61 12.32
N GLN A 214 -7.24 5.92 12.33
CA GLN A 214 -6.04 6.35 11.63
C GLN A 214 -5.50 5.20 10.79
N ASN A 215 -5.44 5.40 9.47
CA ASN A 215 -4.75 4.51 8.57
C ASN A 215 -3.25 4.82 8.58
N CYS A 216 -2.43 3.85 8.95
CA CYS A 216 -0.99 4.00 9.11
C CYS A 216 -0.21 3.88 7.78
N ALA A 217 -0.86 3.42 6.70
CA ALA A 217 -0.24 3.28 5.38
C ALA A 217 -0.29 4.57 4.55
N ALA A 218 -1.21 5.48 4.87
CA ALA A 218 -1.52 6.64 4.03
C ALA A 218 -0.57 7.85 4.20
N LEU A 219 0.30 7.87 5.23
CA LEU A 219 1.08 9.05 5.61
C LEU A 219 2.58 8.75 5.71
N PRO A 220 3.46 9.74 5.43
CA PRO A 220 4.89 9.64 5.69
C PRO A 220 5.17 9.34 7.18
N LYS A 221 6.21 8.56 7.45
CA LYS A 221 6.54 8.03 8.80
C LYS A 221 6.71 9.15 9.84
N SER A 222 7.48 10.19 9.52
CA SER A 222 7.74 11.33 10.42
C SER A 222 6.47 12.11 10.77
N LEU A 223 5.59 12.30 9.80
CA LEU A 223 4.30 12.96 10.00
C LEU A 223 3.36 12.10 10.84
N LEU A 224 3.26 10.80 10.52
CA LEU A 224 2.41 9.87 11.25
C LEU A 224 2.81 9.81 12.74
N GLU A 225 4.10 9.84 13.02
CA GLU A 225 4.62 9.86 14.38
C GLU A 225 4.15 11.10 15.17
N GLY A 226 4.29 12.30 14.59
CA GLY A 226 3.80 13.54 15.19
C GLY A 226 2.28 13.58 15.36
N ILE A 227 1.54 12.95 14.45
CA ILE A 227 0.08 12.80 14.56
C ILE A 227 -0.31 11.87 15.71
N LEU A 228 0.30 10.69 15.79
CA LEU A 228 -0.03 9.68 16.80
C LEU A 228 0.33 10.14 18.21
N PHE A 229 1.58 10.57 18.41
CA PHE A 229 2.13 10.85 19.74
C PHE A 229 2.07 12.32 20.14
N GLY A 230 1.84 13.23 19.18
CA GLY A 230 1.86 14.67 19.42
C GLY A 230 3.25 15.27 19.33
N THR A 231 3.32 16.59 19.25
CA THR A 231 4.58 17.35 19.14
C THR A 231 4.67 18.39 20.24
N THR A 232 5.90 18.63 20.70
CA THR A 232 6.21 19.74 21.60
C THR A 232 6.92 20.83 20.81
N ARG A 233 6.76 22.11 21.19
CA ARG A 233 7.56 23.20 20.62
C ARG A 233 9.05 22.87 20.80
N GLY A 234 9.82 22.94 19.70
CA GLY A 234 11.24 22.61 19.69
C GLY A 234 11.57 21.13 19.46
N ALA A 235 10.58 20.25 19.27
CA ALA A 235 10.83 18.84 18.88
C ALA A 235 11.56 18.71 17.54
N PHE A 236 11.28 19.64 16.65
CA PHE A 236 12.00 19.91 15.41
C PHE A 236 11.83 21.41 15.11
N THR A 237 12.63 21.95 14.18
CA THR A 237 12.52 23.36 13.77
C THR A 237 11.10 23.66 13.30
N GLY A 238 10.41 24.69 13.82
CA GLY A 238 9.01 24.96 13.47
C GLY A 238 7.95 24.03 14.09
N ALA A 239 8.32 23.10 14.97
CA ALA A 239 7.35 22.30 15.71
C ALA A 239 6.45 23.19 16.60
N VAL A 240 5.15 22.92 16.55
CA VAL A 240 4.14 23.56 17.40
C VAL A 240 3.68 22.56 18.45
N ASP A 241 3.34 23.06 19.64
CA ASP A 241 2.71 22.22 20.66
C ASP A 241 1.36 21.67 20.16
N ARG A 242 1.27 20.35 20.07
CA ARG A 242 0.08 19.64 19.59
C ARG A 242 -0.11 18.32 20.33
N ALA A 243 -1.34 18.07 20.78
CA ALA A 243 -1.75 16.79 21.34
C ALA A 243 -1.83 15.71 20.25
N GLY A 244 -1.30 14.52 20.55
CA GLY A 244 -1.38 13.37 19.65
C GLY A 244 -2.75 12.71 19.61
N LEU A 245 -2.98 11.80 18.66
CA LEU A 245 -4.24 11.02 18.58
C LEU A 245 -4.49 10.18 19.84
N PHE A 246 -3.45 9.69 20.52
CA PHE A 246 -3.61 8.97 21.79
C PHE A 246 -4.25 9.85 22.87
N GLU A 247 -3.85 11.12 22.96
CA GLU A 247 -4.42 12.08 23.91
C GLU A 247 -5.85 12.46 23.48
N GLN A 248 -6.05 12.69 22.17
CA GLN A 248 -7.36 13.07 21.63
C GLN A 248 -8.41 11.96 21.75
N ALA A 249 -8.00 10.70 21.69
CA ALA A 249 -8.86 9.53 21.86
C ALA A 249 -9.02 9.10 23.32
N SER A 250 -8.44 9.83 24.29
CA SER A 250 -8.54 9.48 25.70
C SER A 250 -10.01 9.51 26.16
N GLY A 251 -10.44 8.46 26.87
CA GLY A 251 -11.85 8.19 27.19
C GLY A 251 -12.57 7.35 26.13
N GLY A 252 -12.13 7.41 24.87
CA GLY A 252 -12.75 6.76 23.73
C GLY A 252 -11.97 5.55 23.19
N THR A 253 -12.04 5.38 21.87
CA THR A 253 -11.39 4.30 21.12
C THR A 253 -10.53 4.85 19.98
N LEU A 254 -9.31 4.34 19.85
CA LEU A 254 -8.42 4.59 18.73
C LEU A 254 -8.28 3.32 17.88
N LEU A 255 -8.68 3.40 16.62
CA LEU A 255 -8.43 2.39 15.60
C LEU A 255 -7.12 2.72 14.87
N LEU A 256 -6.16 1.79 14.94
CA LEU A 256 -4.92 1.83 14.17
C LEU A 256 -5.02 0.82 13.03
N ASP A 257 -5.26 1.30 11.82
CA ASP A 257 -5.45 0.46 10.63
C ASP A 257 -4.11 0.22 9.92
N GLU A 258 -3.82 -1.04 9.59
CA GLU A 258 -2.57 -1.51 8.95
C GLU A 258 -1.31 -1.25 9.81
N ILE A 259 -1.28 -1.75 11.05
CA ILE A 259 -0.17 -1.49 12.00
C ILE A 259 1.20 -2.00 11.54
N ASN A 260 1.22 -2.98 10.64
CA ASN A 260 2.44 -3.54 10.05
C ASN A 260 3.16 -2.56 9.11
N THR A 261 2.54 -1.43 8.76
CA THR A 261 3.20 -0.36 8.00
C THR A 261 3.96 0.62 8.89
N LEU A 262 3.81 0.53 10.22
CA LEU A 262 4.55 1.36 11.16
C LEU A 262 6.03 1.01 11.14
N SER A 263 6.90 2.03 11.19
CA SER A 263 8.34 1.82 11.39
C SER A 263 8.63 1.12 12.72
N TRP A 264 9.77 0.44 12.78
CA TRP A 264 10.21 -0.28 13.98
C TRP A 264 10.26 0.60 15.23
N GLU A 265 10.67 1.85 15.07
CA GLU A 265 10.73 2.86 16.13
C GLU A 265 9.32 3.26 16.63
N MET A 266 8.37 3.46 15.70
CA MET A 266 6.99 3.77 16.06
C MET A 266 6.33 2.58 16.77
N GLN A 267 6.63 1.35 16.35
CA GLN A 267 6.16 0.15 17.03
C GLN A 267 6.70 0.06 18.47
N ALA A 268 7.96 0.43 18.71
CA ALA A 268 8.54 0.50 20.05
C ALA A 268 7.86 1.57 20.92
N LYS A 269 7.53 2.74 20.36
CA LYS A 269 6.78 3.79 21.07
C LYS A 269 5.36 3.35 21.37
N LEU A 270 4.67 2.70 20.42
CA LEU A 270 3.34 2.13 20.61
C LEU A 270 3.32 1.09 21.73
N LEU A 271 4.32 0.21 21.78
CA LEU A 271 4.47 -0.77 22.85
C LEU A 271 4.51 -0.10 24.23
N ARG A 272 5.31 0.96 24.40
CA ARG A 272 5.36 1.73 25.66
C ARG A 272 4.01 2.33 26.02
N VAL A 273 3.30 2.91 25.05
CA VAL A 273 1.95 3.46 25.27
C VAL A 273 0.97 2.38 25.76
N LEU A 274 1.02 1.17 25.18
CA LEU A 274 0.16 0.05 25.56
C LEU A 274 0.52 -0.54 26.94
N GLN A 275 1.79 -0.47 27.33
CA GLN A 275 2.28 -0.97 28.62
C GLN A 275 2.00 0.02 29.75
N GLU A 276 2.41 1.27 29.59
CA GLU A 276 2.42 2.29 30.65
C GLU A 276 1.12 3.09 30.71
N LYS A 277 0.27 3.00 29.67
CA LYS A 277 -0.93 3.84 29.50
C LYS A 277 -0.60 5.34 29.59
N ARG A 278 0.58 5.70 29.10
CA ARG A 278 1.09 7.06 29.05
C ARG A 278 1.65 7.34 27.67
N VAL A 279 1.51 8.58 27.22
CA VAL A 279 2.09 9.05 25.96
C VAL A 279 3.03 10.20 26.24
N ARG A 280 4.16 10.19 25.53
CA ARG A 280 5.15 11.26 25.53
C ARG A 280 5.16 11.88 24.14
N ARG A 281 4.94 13.19 24.08
CA ARG A 281 5.02 13.95 22.83
C ARG A 281 6.45 13.98 22.31
N LEU A 282 6.60 14.10 20.99
CA LEU A 282 7.91 14.29 20.37
C LEU A 282 8.59 15.54 20.93
N GLY A 283 9.89 15.44 21.23
CA GLY A 283 10.70 16.51 21.83
C GLY A 283 10.31 16.90 23.26
N GLY A 284 9.30 16.27 23.85
CA GLY A 284 8.84 16.55 25.20
C GLY A 284 9.38 15.54 26.22
N HIS A 285 9.56 15.98 27.46
CA HIS A 285 9.89 15.10 28.59
C HIS A 285 8.66 14.72 29.44
N LYS A 286 7.53 15.42 29.25
CA LYS A 286 6.31 15.18 30.02
C LYS A 286 5.56 13.98 29.47
N GLU A 287 5.28 13.04 30.36
CA GLU A 287 4.34 11.94 30.11
C GLU A 287 2.93 12.35 30.52
N THR A 288 1.96 11.98 29.68
CA THR A 288 0.54 12.23 29.92
C THR A 288 -0.20 10.90 29.99
N GLY A 289 -0.92 10.65 31.08
CA GLY A 289 -1.76 9.45 31.21
C GLY A 289 -2.91 9.46 30.21
N ILE A 290 -3.17 8.31 29.59
CA ILE A 290 -4.26 8.14 28.62
C ILE A 290 -5.16 6.99 29.04
N ASN A 291 -6.47 7.14 28.82
CA ASN A 291 -7.44 6.06 28.96
C ASN A 291 -8.06 5.74 27.60
N THR A 292 -7.24 5.26 26.67
CA THR A 292 -7.66 5.00 25.29
C THR A 292 -7.77 3.50 25.05
N ARG A 293 -8.94 3.05 24.55
CA ARG A 293 -9.11 1.68 24.08
C ARG A 293 -8.49 1.55 22.69
N ILE A 294 -7.70 0.51 22.48
CA ILE A 294 -7.00 0.30 21.21
C ILE A 294 -7.63 -0.85 20.44
N ILE A 295 -7.94 -0.61 19.17
CA ILE A 295 -8.27 -1.63 18.17
C ILE A 295 -7.21 -1.49 17.08
N ALA A 296 -6.52 -2.57 16.76
CA ALA A 296 -5.48 -2.60 15.74
C ALA A 296 -5.90 -3.52 14.59
N THR A 297 -5.45 -3.21 13.36
CA THR A 297 -5.70 -4.09 12.21
C THR A 297 -4.43 -4.49 11.46
N LEU A 298 -4.49 -5.64 10.80
CA LEU A 298 -3.46 -6.17 9.90
C LEU A 298 -4.10 -6.68 8.59
N SER A 299 -3.46 -6.46 7.45
CA SER A 299 -3.85 -7.04 6.16
C SER A 299 -3.42 -8.50 5.97
N VAL A 300 -2.45 -8.95 6.75
CA VAL A 300 -1.83 -10.29 6.66
C VAL A 300 -1.96 -11.02 7.99
N ASP A 301 -1.60 -12.30 7.99
CA ASP A 301 -1.52 -13.08 9.23
C ASP A 301 -0.45 -12.49 10.18
N PRO A 302 -0.73 -12.32 11.48
CA PRO A 302 0.23 -11.75 12.42
C PRO A 302 1.53 -12.55 12.55
N GLN A 303 1.47 -13.88 12.45
CA GLN A 303 2.66 -14.73 12.54
C GLN A 303 3.56 -14.54 11.31
N GLN A 304 2.93 -14.41 10.14
CA GLN A 304 3.65 -14.06 8.92
C GLN A 304 4.27 -12.66 9.00
N ALA A 305 3.53 -11.66 9.52
CA ALA A 305 4.06 -10.30 9.69
C ALA A 305 5.29 -10.25 10.62
N ILE A 306 5.34 -11.11 11.64
CA ILE A 306 6.51 -11.24 12.52
C ILE A 306 7.67 -11.89 11.78
N ALA A 307 7.43 -13.00 11.07
CA ALA A 307 8.45 -13.71 10.30
C ALA A 307 9.09 -12.83 9.21
N ASP A 308 8.28 -11.96 8.57
CA ASP A 308 8.72 -11.02 7.54
C ASP A 308 9.40 -9.76 8.12
N GLY A 309 9.50 -9.64 9.46
CA GLY A 309 10.09 -8.49 10.14
C GLY A 309 9.24 -7.22 10.10
N ALA A 310 7.98 -7.32 9.67
CA ALA A 310 7.05 -6.19 9.57
C ALA A 310 6.37 -5.86 10.92
N LEU A 311 6.31 -6.80 11.86
CA LEU A 311 5.71 -6.62 13.18
C LEU A 311 6.64 -7.11 14.29
N ARG A 312 6.82 -6.29 15.33
CA ARG A 312 7.57 -6.71 16.53
C ARG A 312 6.80 -7.77 17.30
N GLU A 313 7.51 -8.81 17.74
CA GLU A 313 6.93 -9.89 18.53
C GLU A 313 6.40 -9.39 19.90
N ASP A 314 7.15 -8.52 20.57
CA ASP A 314 6.76 -7.93 21.86
C ASP A 314 5.48 -7.08 21.77
N LEU A 315 5.34 -6.31 20.68
CA LEU A 315 4.14 -5.54 20.36
C LEU A 315 2.96 -6.46 20.05
N TYR A 316 3.18 -7.52 19.26
CA TYR A 316 2.14 -8.50 18.94
C TYR A 316 1.51 -9.08 20.20
N TYR A 317 2.30 -9.57 21.16
CA TYR A 317 1.74 -10.14 22.40
C TYR A 317 0.91 -9.14 23.20
N ARG A 318 1.23 -7.83 23.13
CA ARG A 318 0.46 -6.80 23.82
C ARG A 318 -0.84 -6.41 23.09
N LEU A 319 -0.88 -6.58 21.78
CA LEU A 319 -2.06 -6.34 20.94
C LEU A 319 -2.99 -7.55 20.89
N ASN A 320 -2.44 -8.77 20.91
CA ASN A 320 -3.12 -10.05 20.73
C ASN A 320 -3.89 -10.53 21.98
N VAL A 321 -4.51 -9.62 22.73
CA VAL A 321 -5.33 -9.98 23.91
C VAL A 321 -6.65 -10.61 23.45
N VAL A 322 -7.30 -10.00 22.46
CA VAL A 322 -8.42 -10.59 21.74
C VAL A 322 -8.13 -10.46 20.25
N SER A 323 -8.02 -11.58 19.55
CA SER A 323 -7.64 -11.61 18.14
C SER A 323 -8.69 -12.30 17.30
N MET A 324 -9.03 -11.68 16.18
CA MET A 324 -10.10 -12.12 15.30
C MET A 324 -9.65 -12.08 13.84
N ARG A 325 -9.68 -13.25 13.19
CA ARG A 325 -9.47 -13.38 11.75
C ARG A 325 -10.76 -13.10 11.00
N LEU A 326 -10.80 -12.06 10.19
CA LEU A 326 -11.89 -11.86 9.24
C LEU A 326 -11.66 -12.78 8.02
N PRO A 327 -12.59 -13.70 7.72
CA PRO A 327 -12.42 -14.61 6.60
C PRO A 327 -12.52 -13.86 5.25
N PRO A 328 -11.64 -14.19 4.29
CA PRO A 328 -11.76 -13.69 2.93
C PRO A 328 -13.06 -14.20 2.28
N LEU A 329 -13.58 -13.47 1.29
CA LEU A 329 -14.88 -13.74 0.68
C LEU A 329 -14.97 -15.16 0.08
N ARG A 330 -13.85 -15.68 -0.43
CA ARG A 330 -13.75 -17.06 -0.95
C ARG A 330 -13.96 -18.16 0.11
N GLU A 331 -13.74 -17.86 1.39
CA GLU A 331 -14.00 -18.77 2.52
C GLU A 331 -15.44 -18.64 3.07
N ARG A 332 -16.20 -17.63 2.61
CA ARG A 332 -17.58 -17.35 3.04
C ARG A 332 -18.50 -17.10 1.84
N LYS A 333 -18.50 -18.02 0.88
CA LYS A 333 -19.25 -17.88 -0.38
C LYS A 333 -20.77 -17.77 -0.15
N GLU A 334 -21.27 -18.30 0.96
CA GLU A 334 -22.68 -18.20 1.35
C GLU A 334 -23.15 -16.75 1.58
N ASP A 335 -22.20 -15.83 1.81
CA ASP A 335 -22.48 -14.41 2.01
C ASP A 335 -22.65 -13.67 0.68
N ILE A 336 -22.11 -14.18 -0.43
CA ILE A 336 -22.11 -13.53 -1.74
C ILE A 336 -23.54 -13.15 -2.19
N PRO A 337 -24.55 -14.04 -2.13
CA PRO A 337 -25.90 -13.67 -2.55
C PRO A 337 -26.52 -12.52 -1.74
N LEU A 338 -26.26 -12.49 -0.43
CA LEU A 338 -26.76 -11.43 0.45
C LEU A 338 -26.05 -10.10 0.16
N LEU A 339 -24.73 -10.14 -0.02
CA LEU A 339 -23.93 -8.98 -0.37
C LEU A 339 -24.35 -8.39 -1.72
N VAL A 340 -24.51 -9.24 -2.75
CA VAL A 340 -24.98 -8.82 -4.07
C VAL A 340 -26.34 -8.14 -3.97
N SER A 341 -27.28 -8.74 -3.23
CA SER A 341 -28.62 -8.17 -3.03
C SER A 341 -28.57 -6.80 -2.34
N ALA A 342 -27.75 -6.67 -1.30
CA ALA A 342 -27.57 -5.41 -0.58
C ALA A 342 -26.96 -4.31 -1.47
N PHE A 343 -25.93 -4.65 -2.26
CA PHE A 343 -25.29 -3.70 -3.18
C PHE A 343 -26.21 -3.30 -4.33
N LEU A 344 -26.94 -4.24 -4.93
CA LEU A 344 -27.94 -3.92 -5.95
C LEU A 344 -29.00 -2.95 -5.40
N ALA A 345 -29.54 -3.20 -4.21
CA ALA A 345 -30.51 -2.30 -3.59
C ALA A 345 -29.93 -0.90 -3.32
N LYS A 346 -28.69 -0.84 -2.81
CA LYS A 346 -27.96 0.41 -2.55
C LYS A 346 -27.78 1.24 -3.83
N TYR A 347 -27.25 0.63 -4.88
CA TYR A 347 -26.87 1.34 -6.10
C TYR A 347 -28.05 1.58 -7.06
N ASN A 348 -29.06 0.70 -7.09
CA ASN A 348 -30.31 0.99 -7.81
C ASN A 348 -30.93 2.29 -7.30
N LYS A 349 -31.03 2.45 -5.97
CA LYS A 349 -31.55 3.68 -5.36
C LYS A 349 -30.69 4.90 -5.67
N HIS A 350 -29.36 4.75 -5.64
CA HIS A 350 -28.43 5.87 -5.82
C HIS A 350 -28.32 6.32 -7.28
N LEU A 351 -28.35 5.38 -8.23
CA LEU A 351 -28.15 5.65 -9.66
C LEU A 351 -29.48 5.73 -10.44
N GLY A 352 -30.62 5.58 -9.77
CA GLY A 352 -31.93 5.56 -10.43
C GLY A 352 -32.11 4.37 -11.38
N ARG A 353 -31.48 3.23 -11.08
CA ARG A 353 -31.55 2.00 -11.87
C ARG A 353 -32.59 1.03 -11.29
N ASN A 354 -33.01 0.07 -12.11
CA ASN A 354 -34.05 -0.90 -11.76
C ASN A 354 -33.61 -2.34 -12.06
N VAL A 355 -32.37 -2.68 -11.70
CA VAL A 355 -31.83 -4.03 -11.88
C VAL A 355 -32.41 -4.95 -10.81
N LYS A 356 -33.24 -5.91 -11.20
CA LYS A 356 -33.96 -6.83 -10.30
C LYS A 356 -33.34 -8.22 -10.25
N ARG A 357 -32.67 -8.63 -11.33
CA ARG A 357 -32.18 -9.99 -11.53
C ARG A 357 -30.69 -10.01 -11.84
N VAL A 358 -30.06 -11.14 -11.55
CA VAL A 358 -28.67 -11.43 -11.91
C VAL A 358 -28.69 -12.70 -12.71
N ALA A 359 -28.11 -12.65 -13.92
CA ALA A 359 -28.12 -13.78 -14.84
C ALA A 359 -27.39 -14.99 -14.24
N PRO A 360 -27.82 -16.24 -14.52
CA PRO A 360 -27.19 -17.45 -13.98
C PRO A 360 -25.67 -17.53 -14.23
N ALA A 361 -25.22 -17.07 -15.40
CA ALA A 361 -23.80 -17.05 -15.76
C ALA A 361 -22.98 -16.08 -14.87
N VAL A 362 -23.59 -14.97 -14.44
CA VAL A 362 -22.97 -14.04 -13.49
C VAL A 362 -22.88 -14.67 -12.10
N TRP A 363 -23.93 -15.37 -11.65
CA TRP A 363 -23.87 -16.10 -10.38
C TRP A 363 -22.79 -17.16 -10.36
N GLN A 364 -22.64 -17.93 -11.44
CA GLN A 364 -21.59 -18.93 -11.57
C GLN A 364 -20.20 -18.28 -11.50
N MET A 365 -20.00 -17.15 -12.17
CA MET A 365 -18.75 -16.39 -12.07
C MET A 365 -18.50 -15.90 -10.65
N PHE A 366 -19.49 -15.25 -10.01
CA PHE A 366 -19.36 -14.76 -8.64
C PHE A 366 -19.01 -15.88 -7.65
N TRP A 367 -19.53 -17.08 -7.85
CA TRP A 367 -19.24 -18.23 -7.00
C TRP A 367 -17.83 -18.82 -7.20
N ASN A 368 -17.35 -18.83 -8.44
CA ASN A 368 -16.08 -19.45 -8.81
C ASN A 368 -14.88 -18.50 -8.68
N TYR A 369 -15.12 -17.19 -8.73
CA TYR A 369 -14.07 -16.20 -8.63
C TYR A 369 -13.47 -16.13 -7.21
N GLN A 370 -12.16 -15.88 -7.14
CA GLN A 370 -11.42 -15.89 -5.87
C GLN A 370 -11.60 -14.62 -5.03
N TRP A 371 -12.04 -13.53 -5.66
CA TRP A 371 -12.23 -12.23 -5.02
C TRP A 371 -11.01 -11.74 -4.21
N PRO A 372 -9.85 -11.52 -4.84
CA PRO A 372 -8.65 -11.04 -4.14
C PRO A 372 -8.85 -9.69 -3.42
N GLY A 373 -9.76 -8.83 -3.89
CA GLY A 373 -10.13 -7.60 -3.19
C GLY A 373 -11.38 -7.74 -2.30
N ASN A 374 -11.81 -8.97 -2.03
CA ASN A 374 -12.90 -9.34 -1.12
C ASN A 374 -14.19 -8.57 -1.39
N VAL A 375 -14.87 -8.11 -0.33
CA VAL A 375 -16.18 -7.44 -0.42
C VAL A 375 -16.08 -6.12 -1.19
N ARG A 376 -14.96 -5.40 -1.06
CA ARG A 376 -14.72 -4.14 -1.79
C ARG A 376 -14.67 -4.36 -3.30
N GLN A 377 -14.02 -5.43 -3.75
CA GLN A 377 -13.97 -5.76 -5.18
C GLN A 377 -15.35 -6.17 -5.71
N LEU A 378 -16.11 -6.95 -4.93
CA LEU A 378 -17.49 -7.31 -5.28
C LEU A 378 -18.38 -6.07 -5.40
N GLU A 379 -18.31 -5.17 -4.43
CA GLU A 379 -19.05 -3.90 -4.43
C GLU A 379 -18.72 -3.06 -5.68
N HIS A 380 -17.42 -2.84 -5.96
CA HIS A 380 -16.98 -2.09 -7.12
C HIS A 380 -17.39 -2.73 -8.45
N ALA A 381 -17.40 -4.07 -8.54
CA ALA A 381 -17.81 -4.78 -9.75
C ALA A 381 -19.31 -4.56 -10.03
N ILE A 382 -20.15 -4.59 -8.99
CA ILE A 382 -21.58 -4.35 -9.10
C ILE A 382 -21.86 -2.88 -9.41
N GLU A 383 -21.22 -1.95 -8.70
CA GLU A 383 -21.33 -0.51 -8.96
C GLU A 383 -20.94 -0.17 -10.40
N GLY A 384 -19.80 -0.67 -10.88
CA GLY A 384 -19.34 -0.47 -12.25
C GLY A 384 -20.34 -1.01 -13.27
N ALA A 385 -20.91 -2.19 -13.01
CA ALA A 385 -21.90 -2.77 -13.91
C ALA A 385 -23.23 -1.99 -13.95
N LEU A 386 -23.68 -1.45 -12.81
CA LEU A 386 -24.89 -0.62 -12.76
C LEU A 386 -24.72 0.76 -13.40
N ASN A 387 -23.47 1.24 -13.55
CA ASN A 387 -23.20 2.46 -14.29
C ASN A 387 -23.31 2.26 -15.82
N ILE A 388 -22.94 1.08 -16.32
CA ILE A 388 -22.91 0.77 -17.75
C ILE A 388 -24.24 0.21 -18.24
N ILE A 389 -24.98 -0.50 -17.38
CA ILE A 389 -26.26 -1.09 -17.75
C ILE A 389 -27.25 -0.03 -18.25
N GLY A 390 -27.93 -0.35 -19.36
CA GLY A 390 -28.94 0.51 -19.96
C GLY A 390 -30.27 0.44 -19.22
N GLU A 391 -31.34 0.15 -19.96
CA GLU A 391 -32.70 -0.04 -19.41
C GLU A 391 -32.97 -1.50 -19.00
N GLU A 392 -31.96 -2.36 -19.05
CA GLU A 392 -32.08 -3.78 -18.70
C GLU A 392 -32.35 -3.98 -17.20
N GLU A 393 -33.29 -4.88 -16.87
CA GLU A 393 -33.58 -5.26 -15.49
C GLU A 393 -32.73 -6.44 -14.98
N GLU A 394 -31.84 -6.98 -15.82
CA GLU A 394 -31.02 -8.16 -15.51
C GLU A 394 -29.52 -7.88 -15.70
N LEU A 395 -28.73 -8.21 -14.67
CA LEU A 395 -27.28 -8.09 -14.70
C LEU A 395 -26.66 -9.24 -15.48
N ASN A 396 -26.08 -8.93 -16.64
CA ASN A 396 -25.36 -9.85 -17.52
C ASN A 396 -23.83 -9.73 -17.38
N ILE A 397 -23.09 -10.75 -17.85
CA ILE A 397 -21.62 -10.79 -17.81
C ILE A 397 -21.01 -9.61 -18.57
N SER A 398 -21.62 -9.19 -19.68
CA SER A 398 -21.19 -8.07 -20.52
C SER A 398 -21.12 -6.73 -19.76
N HIS A 399 -21.87 -6.59 -18.65
CA HIS A 399 -21.87 -5.37 -17.84
C HIS A 399 -20.71 -5.33 -16.84
N LEU A 400 -20.13 -6.48 -16.51
CA LEU A 400 -19.06 -6.56 -15.52
C LEU A 400 -17.73 -6.07 -16.10
N PRO A 401 -16.78 -5.61 -15.26
CA PRO A 401 -15.42 -5.26 -15.71
C PRO A 401 -14.78 -6.37 -16.56
N SER A 402 -14.04 -5.99 -17.60
CA SER A 402 -13.37 -6.92 -18.53
C SER A 402 -12.47 -7.96 -17.83
N THR A 403 -11.86 -7.58 -16.71
CA THR A 403 -11.06 -8.48 -15.85
C THR A 403 -11.87 -9.66 -15.30
N LEU A 404 -13.16 -9.47 -15.04
CA LEU A 404 -14.07 -10.53 -14.59
C LEU A 404 -14.67 -11.30 -15.78
N GLN A 405 -14.88 -10.62 -16.93
CA GLN A 405 -15.38 -11.26 -18.14
C GLN A 405 -14.42 -12.34 -18.69
N GLN A 406 -13.11 -12.06 -18.67
CA GLN A 406 -12.09 -12.99 -19.19
C GLN A 406 -11.97 -14.29 -18.38
N ASN A 407 -12.31 -14.27 -17.09
CA ASN A 407 -12.27 -15.45 -16.22
C ASN A 407 -13.41 -16.44 -16.48
N VAL A 408 -14.46 -16.03 -17.21
CA VAL A 408 -15.57 -16.92 -17.59
C VAL A 408 -15.17 -17.86 -18.74
N GLY A 409 -14.19 -17.47 -19.58
CA GLY A 409 -13.71 -18.28 -20.70
C GLY A 409 -12.81 -19.46 -20.31
N GLU A 410 -12.17 -19.41 -19.13
CA GLU A 410 -11.27 -20.47 -18.64
C GLU A 410 -11.97 -21.47 -17.70
N THR A 411 -13.23 -21.22 -17.34
CA THR A 411 -13.99 -21.98 -16.33
C THR A 411 -15.27 -22.63 -16.88
N ALA A 412 -15.23 -23.13 -18.12
CA ALA A 412 -16.02 -24.32 -18.41
C ALA A 412 -15.62 -25.41 -17.40
N PRO A 413 -16.55 -26.19 -16.83
CA PRO A 413 -16.19 -27.25 -15.90
C PRO A 413 -15.27 -28.21 -16.64
N ARG A 414 -13.97 -28.15 -16.33
CA ARG A 414 -13.05 -29.23 -16.67
C ARG A 414 -13.59 -30.41 -15.87
N GLN A 415 -14.30 -31.31 -16.55
CA GLN A 415 -14.53 -32.66 -16.04
C GLN A 415 -13.19 -33.17 -15.52
N GLU A 416 -13.20 -33.98 -14.47
CA GLU A 416 -12.00 -34.66 -13.95
C GLU A 416 -11.40 -35.56 -15.04
N GLU A 417 -10.75 -34.96 -16.02
CA GLU A 417 -10.03 -35.61 -17.09
C GLU A 417 -8.70 -36.05 -16.48
N THR A 418 -8.44 -37.36 -16.53
CA THR A 418 -7.13 -37.91 -16.17
C THR A 418 -6.03 -37.20 -16.99
N LEU A 419 -4.83 -37.05 -16.43
CA LEU A 419 -3.70 -36.41 -17.11
C LEU A 419 -3.49 -36.89 -18.58
N PRO A 420 -3.65 -38.19 -18.91
CA PRO A 420 -3.58 -38.66 -20.30
C PRO A 420 -4.67 -38.09 -21.23
N ALA A 421 -5.89 -37.87 -20.71
CA ALA A 421 -7.00 -37.28 -21.47
C ALA A 421 -6.76 -35.79 -21.74
N MET A 422 -6.27 -35.05 -20.73
CA MET A 422 -5.93 -33.63 -20.89
C MET A 422 -4.82 -33.40 -21.92
N ILE A 423 -3.76 -34.22 -21.86
CA ILE A 423 -2.66 -34.18 -22.85
C ILE A 423 -3.20 -34.46 -24.25
N SER A 424 -4.08 -35.46 -24.39
CA SER A 424 -4.67 -35.83 -25.69
C SER A 424 -5.55 -34.72 -26.27
N ARG A 425 -6.31 -34.00 -25.43
CA ARG A 425 -7.17 -32.88 -25.85
C ARG A 425 -6.35 -31.68 -26.30
N VAL A 426 -5.38 -31.25 -25.49
CA VAL A 426 -4.48 -30.13 -25.84
C VAL A 426 -3.71 -30.46 -27.11
N GLU A 427 -3.21 -31.69 -27.23
CA GLU A 427 -2.50 -32.14 -28.43
C GLU A 427 -3.41 -32.11 -29.67
N LYS A 428 -4.68 -32.53 -29.54
CA LYS A 428 -5.66 -32.48 -30.63
C LYS A 428 -5.96 -31.05 -31.06
N GLU A 429 -6.18 -30.13 -30.12
CA GLU A 429 -6.43 -28.70 -30.39
C GLU A 429 -5.23 -28.03 -31.08
N MET A 430 -4.02 -28.30 -30.61
CA MET A 430 -2.79 -27.77 -31.23
C MET A 430 -2.60 -28.29 -32.65
N ILE A 431 -2.85 -29.59 -32.89
CA ILE A 431 -2.78 -30.17 -34.23
C ILE A 431 -3.82 -29.56 -35.16
N GLN A 432 -5.06 -29.40 -34.70
CA GLN A 432 -6.13 -28.83 -35.51
C GLN A 432 -5.90 -27.36 -35.85
N THR A 433 -5.40 -26.57 -34.90
CA THR A 433 -5.01 -25.18 -35.10
C THR A 433 -3.86 -25.05 -36.09
N ALA A 434 -2.86 -25.93 -36.01
CA ALA A 434 -1.74 -25.93 -36.95
C ALA A 434 -2.15 -26.35 -38.36
N LEU A 435 -3.03 -27.34 -38.51
CA LEU A 435 -3.55 -27.80 -39.80
C LEU A 435 -4.40 -26.72 -40.49
N THR A 436 -5.35 -26.13 -39.78
CA THR A 436 -6.18 -25.02 -40.30
C THR A 436 -5.34 -23.83 -40.73
N ALA A 437 -4.38 -23.41 -39.91
CA ALA A 437 -3.51 -22.28 -40.22
C ALA A 437 -2.49 -22.53 -41.35
N THR A 438 -2.37 -23.77 -41.84
CA THR A 438 -1.49 -24.15 -42.95
C THR A 438 -2.28 -24.69 -44.16
N GLY A 439 -3.61 -24.54 -44.16
CA GLY A 439 -4.47 -25.06 -45.23
C GLY A 439 -4.35 -26.57 -45.42
N ASN A 440 -4.32 -27.33 -44.32
CA ASN A 440 -4.18 -28.79 -44.28
C ASN A 440 -2.85 -29.34 -44.85
N ASN A 441 -1.82 -28.50 -45.01
CA ASN A 441 -0.49 -28.95 -45.40
C ASN A 441 0.26 -29.61 -44.23
N ILE A 442 0.21 -30.95 -44.20
CA ILE A 442 0.80 -31.79 -43.13
C ILE A 442 2.30 -31.51 -42.92
N SER A 443 3.07 -31.20 -43.96
CA SER A 443 4.52 -30.92 -43.79
C SER A 443 4.76 -29.60 -43.07
N GLN A 444 4.01 -28.56 -43.43
CA GLN A 444 4.13 -27.24 -42.82
C GLN A 444 3.56 -27.23 -41.40
N ALA A 445 2.43 -27.91 -41.16
CA ALA A 445 1.88 -28.09 -39.83
C ALA A 445 2.85 -28.84 -38.90
N ALA A 446 3.52 -29.89 -39.39
CA ALA A 446 4.50 -30.65 -38.61
C ALA A 446 5.72 -29.80 -38.24
N GLN A 447 6.22 -29.00 -39.18
CA GLN A 447 7.33 -28.08 -38.96
C GLN A 447 6.97 -27.00 -37.92
N ARG A 448 5.75 -26.45 -38.00
CA ARG A 448 5.24 -25.44 -37.06
C ARG A 448 5.04 -26.00 -35.64
N LEU A 449 4.65 -27.27 -35.54
CA LEU A 449 4.51 -27.98 -34.26
C LEU A 449 5.83 -28.57 -33.74
N GLY A 450 6.94 -28.44 -34.49
CA GLY A 450 8.25 -28.94 -34.10
C GLY A 450 8.37 -30.48 -34.07
N ILE A 451 7.49 -31.20 -34.77
CA ILE A 451 7.48 -32.67 -34.79
C ILE A 451 7.72 -33.22 -36.19
N LYS A 452 8.19 -34.47 -36.28
CA LYS A 452 8.40 -35.14 -37.58
C LYS A 452 7.08 -35.35 -38.31
N ARG A 453 7.07 -35.21 -39.64
CA ARG A 453 5.87 -35.41 -40.50
C ARG A 453 5.16 -36.74 -40.23
N GLN A 454 5.90 -37.84 -40.09
CA GLN A 454 5.35 -39.16 -39.80
C GLN A 454 4.68 -39.23 -38.41
N ALA A 455 5.22 -38.52 -37.41
CA ALA A 455 4.63 -38.44 -36.07
C ALA A 455 3.33 -37.64 -36.07
N LEU A 456 3.24 -36.57 -36.87
CA LEU A 456 2.00 -35.83 -37.05
C LEU A 456 0.93 -36.68 -37.75
N GLN A 457 1.30 -37.42 -38.81
CA GLN A 457 0.36 -38.33 -39.51
C GLN A 457 -0.20 -39.42 -38.60
N TYR A 458 0.63 -39.98 -37.72
CA TYR A 458 0.19 -40.95 -36.72
C TYR A 458 -0.81 -40.33 -35.74
N LYS A 459 -0.56 -39.10 -35.26
CA LYS A 459 -1.45 -38.39 -34.34
C LYS A 459 -2.78 -37.96 -34.99
N ILE A 460 -2.76 -37.55 -36.26
CA ILE A 460 -3.97 -37.25 -37.04
C ILE A 460 -4.88 -38.49 -37.13
N LYS A 461 -4.30 -39.66 -37.43
CA LYS A 461 -5.03 -40.93 -37.44
C LYS A 461 -5.51 -41.35 -36.04
N LYS A 462 -4.66 -41.21 -35.02
CA LYS A 462 -5.00 -41.55 -33.63
C LYS A 462 -6.18 -40.72 -33.10
N TYR A 463 -6.31 -39.47 -33.51
CA TYR A 463 -7.36 -38.55 -33.05
C TYR A 463 -8.54 -38.39 -34.02
N ASN A 464 -8.59 -39.18 -35.11
CA ASN A 464 -9.61 -39.13 -36.15
C ASN A 464 -9.90 -37.70 -36.65
N LEU A 465 -8.85 -36.92 -36.91
CA LEU A 465 -9.00 -35.58 -37.45
C LEU A 465 -9.28 -35.67 -38.95
N GLN A 466 -10.49 -35.24 -39.36
CA GLN A 466 -10.86 -35.15 -40.77
C GLN A 466 -10.11 -33.98 -41.42
N LEU A 467 -9.41 -34.28 -42.51
CA LEU A 467 -8.78 -33.28 -43.37
C LEU A 467 -9.78 -33.01 -44.49
N GLU A 468 -10.37 -31.82 -44.53
CA GLU A 468 -11.15 -31.35 -45.69
C GLU A 468 -10.24 -30.96 -46.86
#